data_AF-A0A7U7J474-F1
#
_entry.id   AF-A0A7U7J474-F1
#
_cell.length_a   1.000
_cell.length_b   1.000
_cell.length_c   1.000
_cell.angle_alpha   90.00
_cell.angle_beta   90.00
_cell.angle_gamma   90.00
#
_symmetry.space_group_name_H-M   'P 1'
#
loop_
_entity.id
_entity.type
_entity.pdbx_description
1 polymer ?
#
loop_
_entity_poly.entity_id
_entity_poly.type
_entity_poly.pdbx_seq_one_letter_code
_entity_poly.pdbx_strand_id
1 'polypeptide(L)'
;MRFSEPLAVQSVRVEMKGRTLRGLVSKVDQRRVYFINGEVQTGRIEPVANIELYQPVTYSGQTMTIRHARASELGPWLDLVAAKGEVFVQFWLKPGEQPVYFDLGNDPPADPIPAELRPFL
;
A
#
# COMPACT_ATOMS: atom_id res chain seq x y z
N MET A 1 6.67 31.63 17.83
CA MET A 1 6.53 30.21 17.45
C MET A 1 5.35 30.15 16.48
N ARG A 2 5.56 29.95 15.18
CA ARG A 2 4.44 29.76 14.23
C ARG A 2 4.04 28.30 14.29
N PHE A 3 2.82 28.00 14.75
CA PHE A 3 2.27 26.66 14.63
C PHE A 3 2.12 26.35 13.14
N SER A 4 2.67 25.22 12.67
CA SER A 4 2.34 24.72 11.34
C SER A 4 0.85 24.41 11.33
N GLU A 5 0.12 24.95 10.36
CA GLU A 5 -1.28 24.63 10.18
C GLU A 5 -1.47 23.10 10.05
N PRO A 6 -2.51 22.52 10.67
CA PRO A 6 -2.74 21.08 10.67
C PRO A 6 -2.98 20.56 9.24
N LEU A 7 -2.33 19.44 8.90
CA LEU A 7 -2.48 18.80 7.60
C LEU A 7 -3.84 18.12 7.50
N ALA A 8 -4.49 18.23 6.34
CA ALA A 8 -5.69 17.46 6.04
C ALA A 8 -5.30 16.08 5.48
N VAL A 9 -5.97 15.02 5.94
CA VAL A 9 -5.73 13.64 5.49
C VAL A 9 -6.90 13.18 4.63
N GLN A 10 -6.61 12.88 3.36
CA GLN A 10 -7.55 12.23 2.44
C GLN A 10 -7.18 10.75 2.31
N SER A 11 -8.14 9.85 2.57
CA SER A 11 -7.93 8.40 2.47
C SER A 11 -8.73 7.82 1.30
N VAL A 12 -8.07 7.04 0.44
CA VAL A 12 -8.73 6.28 -0.63
C VAL A 12 -8.58 4.79 -0.35
N ARG A 13 -9.70 4.08 -0.28
CA ARG A 13 -9.74 2.62 -0.11
C ARG A 13 -9.51 1.94 -1.47
N VAL A 14 -8.63 0.94 -1.51
CA VAL A 14 -8.30 0.19 -2.72
C VAL A 14 -8.45 -1.32 -2.48
N GLU A 15 -9.24 -1.98 -3.33
CA GLU A 15 -9.32 -3.44 -3.41
C GLU A 15 -8.08 -3.99 -4.13
N MET A 16 -7.31 -4.83 -3.43
CA MET A 16 -5.99 -5.29 -3.90
C MET A 16 -6.02 -6.67 -4.56
N LYS A 17 -7.16 -7.38 -4.61
CA LYS A 17 -7.28 -8.69 -5.26
C LYS A 17 -6.70 -8.67 -6.68
N GLY A 18 -5.64 -9.45 -6.89
CA GLY A 18 -4.94 -9.58 -8.18
C GLY A 18 -4.10 -8.37 -8.59
N ARG A 19 -3.88 -7.39 -7.70
CA ARG A 19 -3.04 -6.22 -7.95
C ARG A 19 -1.70 -6.36 -7.24
N THR A 20 -0.66 -5.75 -7.82
CA THR A 20 0.64 -5.57 -7.16
C THR A 20 0.72 -4.18 -6.53
N LEU A 21 1.54 -4.04 -5.49
CA LEU A 21 1.86 -2.71 -4.96
C LEU A 21 2.58 -1.84 -5.99
N ARG A 22 3.39 -2.42 -6.88
CA ARG A 22 3.98 -1.70 -8.02
C ARG A 22 2.92 -1.11 -8.94
N GLY A 23 1.89 -1.88 -9.28
CA GLY A 23 0.77 -1.42 -10.09
C GLY A 23 0.06 -0.24 -9.44
N LEU A 24 -0.26 -0.36 -8.14
CA LEU A 24 -0.85 0.72 -7.35
C LEU A 24 0.02 1.98 -7.34
N VAL A 25 1.30 1.85 -6.99
CA VAL A 25 2.24 2.98 -6.86
C VAL A 25 2.51 3.66 -8.21
N SER A 26 2.50 2.92 -9.32
CA SER A 26 2.69 3.49 -10.67
C SER A 26 1.59 4.46 -11.07
N LYS A 27 0.41 4.38 -10.44
CA LYS A 27 -0.74 5.26 -10.69
C LYS A 27 -0.78 6.48 -9.76
N VAL A 28 0.05 6.51 -8.71
CA VAL A 28 0.11 7.65 -7.80
C VAL A 28 1.12 8.66 -8.32
N ASP A 29 0.74 9.94 -8.36
CA ASP A 29 1.69 11.03 -8.63
C ASP A 29 2.74 11.09 -7.51
N GLN A 30 3.97 10.67 -7.83
CA GLN A 30 5.07 10.59 -6.87
C GLN A 30 5.54 11.94 -6.32
N ARG A 31 5.07 13.05 -6.88
CA ARG A 31 5.33 14.40 -6.34
C ARG A 31 4.52 14.70 -5.08
N ARG A 32 3.51 13.89 -4.77
CA ARG A 32 2.64 14.05 -3.59
C ARG A 32 3.23 13.32 -2.37
N VAL A 33 2.97 13.87 -1.19
CA VAL A 33 3.27 13.18 0.08
C VAL A 33 2.10 12.24 0.39
N TYR A 34 2.36 10.93 0.35
CA TYR A 34 1.36 9.92 0.66
C TYR A 34 1.93 8.72 1.44
N PHE A 35 1.05 8.00 2.12
CA PHE A 35 1.34 6.79 2.88
C PHE A 35 0.39 5.67 2.49
N ILE A 36 0.85 4.43 2.43
CA ILE A 36 -0.01 3.26 2.23
C ILE A 36 -0.20 2.57 3.58
N ASN A 37 -1.44 2.27 3.96
CA ASN A 37 -1.79 1.61 5.21
C ASN A 37 -2.82 0.52 4.98
N GLY A 38 -2.66 -0.68 5.53
CA GLY A 38 -3.67 -1.73 5.41
C GLY A 38 -3.06 -3.12 5.46
N GLU A 39 -3.90 -4.12 5.21
CA GLU A 39 -3.55 -5.52 5.30
C GLU A 39 -3.87 -6.23 3.98
N VAL A 40 -2.87 -6.87 3.40
CA VAL A 40 -3.01 -7.69 2.19
C VAL A 40 -2.39 -9.06 2.42
N GLN A 41 -2.98 -10.09 1.86
CA GLN A 41 -2.38 -11.41 1.85
C GLN A 41 -1.57 -11.58 0.58
N THR A 42 -0.32 -12.01 0.72
CA THR A 42 0.57 -12.28 -0.42
C THR A 42 1.02 -13.73 -0.40
N GLY A 43 1.57 -14.23 -1.51
CA GLY A 43 2.07 -15.62 -1.58
C GLY A 43 3.35 -15.86 -0.79
N ARG A 44 3.93 -14.80 -0.22
CA ARG A 44 5.16 -14.86 0.57
C ARG A 44 4.83 -15.04 2.05
N ILE A 45 5.48 -16.02 2.68
CA ILE A 45 5.45 -16.24 4.12
C ILE A 45 6.82 -15.85 4.66
N GLU A 46 6.88 -14.83 5.52
CA GLU A 46 8.08 -14.55 6.32
C GLU A 46 7.80 -14.81 7.81
N PRO A 47 8.75 -15.40 8.55
CA PRO A 47 8.65 -15.48 10.00
C PRO A 47 8.71 -14.07 10.63
N VAL A 48 7.90 -13.87 11.67
CA VAL A 48 7.75 -12.58 12.38
C VAL A 48 9.11 -12.09 12.87
N ALA A 49 9.59 -10.96 12.35
CA ALA A 49 10.85 -10.35 12.77
C ALA A 49 10.61 -9.09 13.60
N ASN A 50 11.11 -9.13 14.84
CA ASN A 50 11.51 -8.04 15.73
C ASN A 50 10.66 -6.75 15.80
N ILE A 51 9.95 -6.59 16.94
CA ILE A 51 8.96 -5.54 17.23
C ILE A 51 9.60 -4.19 17.61
N GLU A 52 10.93 -4.15 17.82
CA GLU A 52 11.65 -2.98 18.35
C GLU A 52 12.11 -1.98 17.27
N LEU A 53 12.06 -2.36 15.99
CA LEU A 53 12.49 -1.50 14.88
C LEU A 53 11.31 -1.07 14.03
N TYR A 54 11.33 0.17 13.55
CA TYR A 54 10.38 0.61 12.53
C TYR A 54 10.53 -0.28 11.29
N GLN A 55 9.48 -1.03 11.00
CA GLN A 55 9.37 -1.84 9.80
C GLN A 55 8.17 -1.34 8.99
N PRO A 56 8.38 -0.88 7.74
CA PRO A 56 7.28 -0.43 6.89
C PRO A 56 6.32 -1.57 6.54
N VAL A 57 6.81 -2.82 6.62
CA VAL A 57 6.07 -4.05 6.32
C VAL A 57 6.39 -5.09 7.41
N THR A 58 5.35 -5.71 7.98
CA THR A 58 5.47 -6.84 8.89
C THR A 58 4.67 -8.04 8.37
N TYR A 59 5.13 -9.25 8.65
CA TYR A 59 4.43 -10.48 8.30
C TYR A 59 3.87 -11.18 9.53
N SER A 60 2.68 -11.76 9.38
CA SER A 60 2.11 -12.77 10.27
C SER A 60 1.56 -13.91 9.43
N GLY A 61 2.34 -14.98 9.29
CA GLY A 61 2.07 -16.04 8.31
C GLY A 61 2.08 -15.48 6.89
N GLN A 62 0.96 -15.60 6.17
CA GLN A 62 0.77 -15.08 4.80
C GLN A 62 0.24 -13.64 4.75
N THR A 63 -0.11 -13.07 5.91
CA THR A 63 -0.65 -11.71 6.00
C THR A 63 0.50 -10.72 6.06
N MET A 64 0.51 -9.77 5.12
CA MET A 64 1.42 -8.64 5.07
C MET A 64 0.69 -7.39 5.59
N THR A 65 1.16 -6.84 6.70
CA THR A 65 0.66 -5.58 7.27
C THR A 65 1.61 -4.46 6.89
N ILE A 66 1.09 -3.41 6.25
CA ILE A 66 1.86 -2.22 5.83
C ILE A 66 1.51 -1.07 6.76
N ARG A 67 2.52 -0.44 7.37
CA ARG A 67 2.31 0.63 8.37
C ARG A 67 3.15 1.85 8.04
N HIS A 68 2.48 2.93 7.66
CA HIS A 68 3.09 4.24 7.40
C HIS A 68 4.26 4.19 6.40
N ALA A 69 4.22 3.28 5.41
CA ALA A 69 5.30 3.11 4.45
C ALA A 69 5.20 4.12 3.29
N ARG A 70 6.34 4.70 2.89
CA ARG A 70 6.50 5.42 1.62
C ARG A 70 6.85 4.46 0.50
N ALA A 71 6.54 4.83 -0.74
CA ALA A 71 6.86 3.99 -1.89
C ALA A 71 8.34 3.62 -2.03
N SER A 72 9.26 4.54 -1.68
CA SER A 72 10.70 4.28 -1.71
C SER A 72 11.15 3.19 -0.72
N GLU A 73 10.36 2.94 0.33
CA GLU A 73 10.68 1.96 1.38
C GLU A 73 10.15 0.56 1.03
N LEU A 74 9.27 0.46 0.04
CA LEU A 74 8.59 -0.80 -0.31
C LEU A 74 9.36 -1.66 -1.32
N GLY A 75 10.55 -1.25 -1.76
CA GLY A 75 11.31 -1.86 -2.86
C GLY A 75 11.24 -3.39 -2.96
N PRO A 76 11.60 -4.13 -1.88
CA PRO A 76 11.56 -5.61 -1.88
C PRO A 76 10.17 -6.26 -2.03
N TRP A 77 9.10 -5.50 -1.83
CA TRP A 77 7.72 -5.97 -1.78
C TRP A 77 6.87 -5.50 -2.97
N LEU A 78 7.40 -4.61 -3.81
CA LEU A 78 6.66 -4.00 -4.92
C LEU A 78 6.09 -5.02 -5.91
N ASP A 79 6.81 -6.13 -6.12
CA ASP A 79 6.45 -7.17 -7.10
C ASP A 79 5.58 -8.30 -6.53
N LEU A 80 5.20 -8.24 -5.25
CA LEU A 80 4.32 -9.23 -4.65
C LEU A 80 2.89 -9.05 -5.13
N VAL A 81 2.25 -10.17 -5.51
CA VAL A 81 0.84 -10.22 -5.90
C VAL A 81 -0.01 -10.49 -4.64
N ALA A 82 -0.99 -9.61 -4.40
CA ALA A 82 -1.94 -9.82 -3.31
C ALA A 82 -3.07 -10.78 -3.75
N ALA A 83 -3.30 -11.83 -2.96
CA ALA A 83 -4.41 -12.76 -3.14
C ALA A 83 -5.74 -12.13 -2.69
N LYS A 84 -5.72 -11.35 -1.60
CA LYS A 84 -6.87 -10.61 -1.05
C LYS A 84 -6.42 -9.51 -0.08
N GLY A 85 -7.35 -8.64 0.30
CA GLY A 85 -7.14 -7.61 1.33
C GLY A 85 -7.19 -6.19 0.76
N GLU A 86 -6.97 -5.21 1.64
CA GLU A 86 -7.22 -3.81 1.35
C GLU A 86 -6.11 -2.91 1.86
N VAL A 87 -5.82 -1.87 1.10
CA VAL A 87 -4.92 -0.79 1.52
C VAL A 87 -5.58 0.57 1.34
N PHE A 88 -5.09 1.53 2.11
CA PHE A 88 -5.47 2.92 2.12
C PHE A 88 -4.29 3.75 1.69
N VAL A 89 -4.43 4.48 0.58
CA VAL A 89 -3.46 5.52 0.20
C VAL A 89 -3.90 6.82 0.88
N GLN A 90 -3.08 7.31 1.80
CA GLN A 90 -3.32 8.50 2.62
C GLN A 90 -2.45 9.66 2.12
N PHE A 91 -3.06 10.66 1.51
CA PHE A 91 -2.37 11.88 1.08
C PHE A 91 -2.35 12.90 2.21
N TRP A 92 -1.18 13.45 2.50
CA TRP A 92 -0.99 14.48 3.52
C TRP A 92 -0.87 15.83 2.83
N LEU A 93 -1.97 16.59 2.86
CA LEU A 93 -2.11 17.82 2.09
C LEU A 93 -1.73 19.03 2.94
N LYS A 94 -0.90 19.92 2.36
CA LYS A 94 -0.63 21.23 2.95
C LYS A 94 -1.87 22.13 2.83
N PRO A 95 -2.00 23.14 3.70
CA PRO A 95 -3.06 24.13 3.57
C PRO A 95 -3.06 24.80 2.19
N GLY A 96 -4.25 24.91 1.58
CA GLY A 96 -4.42 25.45 0.23
C GLY A 96 -4.05 24.50 -0.91
N GLU A 97 -3.57 23.30 -0.61
CA GLU A 97 -3.27 22.28 -1.62
C GLU A 97 -4.56 21.63 -2.12
N GLN A 98 -4.68 21.44 -3.44
CA GLN A 98 -5.89 20.84 -4.01
C GLN A 98 -6.00 19.34 -3.64
N PRO A 99 -7.25 18.84 -3.44
CA PRO A 99 -7.52 17.43 -3.24
C PRO A 99 -6.91 16.56 -4.34
N VAL A 100 -6.45 15.36 -3.97
CA VAL A 100 -5.89 14.43 -4.94
C VAL A 100 -7.04 13.66 -5.58
N TYR A 101 -7.13 13.76 -6.90
CA TYR A 101 -7.90 12.82 -7.69
C TYR A 101 -7.03 11.60 -7.96
N PHE A 102 -7.40 10.48 -7.38
CA PHE A 102 -6.70 9.21 -7.52
C PHE A 102 -7.68 8.18 -8.10
N ASP A 103 -7.45 7.80 -9.36
CA ASP A 103 -8.16 6.71 -10.02
C ASP A 103 -7.16 5.62 -10.37
N LEU A 104 -7.45 4.42 -9.88
CA LEU A 104 -6.64 3.23 -10.14
C LEU A 104 -6.85 2.71 -11.57
N GLY A 105 -7.94 3.11 -12.22
CA GLY A 105 -8.39 2.61 -13.50
C GLY A 105 -8.93 1.17 -13.43
N ASN A 106 -9.46 0.69 -14.56
CA ASN A 106 -9.90 -0.69 -14.77
C ASN A 106 -8.76 -1.62 -15.23
N ASP A 107 -7.50 -1.26 -14.94
CA ASP A 107 -6.37 -2.12 -15.32
C ASP A 107 -6.63 -3.54 -14.79
N PRO A 108 -6.59 -4.56 -15.67
CA PRO A 108 -6.84 -5.91 -15.27
C PRO A 108 -5.81 -6.31 -14.20
N PRO A 109 -6.20 -7.16 -13.23
CA PRO A 109 -5.25 -7.75 -12.30
C PRO A 109 -4.07 -8.34 -13.08
N ALA A 110 -2.88 -8.35 -12.47
CA ALA A 110 -1.71 -8.94 -13.08
C ALA A 110 -2.04 -10.36 -13.55
N ASP A 111 -1.88 -10.60 -14.85
CA ASP A 111 -2.19 -11.86 -15.51
C ASP A 111 -1.11 -12.91 -15.17
N PRO A 112 -1.44 -14.12 -14.70
CA PRO A 112 -2.53 -14.50 -13.81
C PRO A 112 -2.09 -14.52 -12.33
N ILE A 113 -3.05 -14.49 -11.39
CA ILE A 113 -2.81 -14.79 -9.98
C ILE A 113 -2.05 -16.13 -9.89
N PRO A 114 -0.84 -16.16 -9.29
CA PRO A 114 -0.03 -17.37 -9.17
C PRO A 114 -0.84 -18.57 -8.64
N ALA A 115 -0.55 -19.77 -9.13
CA ALA A 115 -1.32 -20.97 -8.79
C ALA A 115 -1.35 -21.25 -7.28
N GLU A 116 -0.26 -20.87 -6.61
CA GLU A 116 -0.03 -20.94 -5.17
C GLU A 116 -1.03 -20.09 -4.38
N LEU A 117 -1.60 -19.05 -5.00
CA LEU A 117 -2.53 -18.12 -4.38
C LEU A 117 -4.01 -18.46 -4.62
N ARG A 118 -4.30 -19.36 -5.56
CA ARG A 118 -5.68 -19.78 -5.89
C ARG A 118 -6.47 -20.40 -4.73
N PRO A 119 -5.86 -21.17 -3.79
CA PRO A 119 -6.59 -21.72 -2.65
C PRO A 119 -7.15 -20.68 -1.67
N PHE A 120 -6.79 -19.40 -1.81
CA PHE A 120 -7.13 -18.33 -0.86
C PHE A 120 -8.13 -17.30 -1.42
N LEU A 121 -8.60 -17.48 -2.66
CA LEU A 121 -9.52 -16.59 -3.39
C LEU A 121 -10.99 -16.77 -3.03
#